data_AF-A0A536E331-F1
#
_entry.id   AF-A0A536E331-F1
#
_cell.length_a   1.000
_cell.length_b   1.000
_cell.length_c   1.000
_cell.angle_alpha   90.00
_cell.angle_beta   90.00
_cell.angle_gamma   90.00
#
_symmetry.space_group_name_H-M   'P 1'
#
loop_
_entity.id
_entity.type
_entity.pdbx_description
1 polymer ?
#
loop_
_entity_poly.entity_id
_entity_poly.type
_entity_poly.pdbx_seq_one_letter_code
_entity_poly.pdbx_strand_id
1 'polypeptide(L)'
;MTDESTAAEAVRDGEFAFRLTNDTLLYETPDASSRVITKLVAGSIVTVHDRAGDFLHVITPNDSFGFIPASTPIGDIEAMSLAPPPEPTVEDNAPSTSAAAAFSAQQDAAAMRRAEDRDWKPEPINVGDAQRLLIYDRIDKNKRGTLMIMGGFVIFLALFFAAIGAVIGFSSAAPFSEQLTIALATGAIAGAIALVIAVVMYRSSTSIVLGISGAHEVTKQEEPVLYR
;
A
#
# COMPACT_ATOMS: atom_id res chain seq x y z
N MET A 1 36.64 2.13 -13.36
CA MET A 1 36.11 2.57 -12.06
C MET A 1 34.62 2.70 -12.27
N THR A 2 33.85 1.73 -11.79
CA THR A 2 32.39 1.81 -11.69
C THR A 2 32.09 2.56 -10.40
N ASP A 3 31.39 3.68 -10.47
CA ASP A 3 30.95 4.40 -9.28
C ASP A 3 29.91 3.53 -8.55
N GLU A 4 30.31 2.91 -7.44
CA GLU A 4 29.37 2.21 -6.56
C GLU A 4 28.52 3.24 -5.81
N SER A 5 27.26 3.37 -6.19
CA SER A 5 26.29 4.21 -5.48
C SER A 5 25.93 3.58 -4.13
N THR A 6 25.81 4.42 -3.09
CA THR A 6 25.39 3.99 -1.76
C THR A 6 23.93 4.29 -1.52
N ALA A 7 23.27 3.49 -0.69
CA ALA A 7 21.84 3.66 -0.42
C ALA A 7 21.52 5.04 0.22
N ALA A 8 22.47 5.61 0.96
CA ALA A 8 22.35 6.95 1.52
C ALA A 8 22.26 8.07 0.45
N GLU A 9 22.90 7.86 -0.69
CA GLU A 9 23.01 8.84 -1.76
C GLU A 9 21.76 8.83 -2.63
N ALA A 10 21.30 7.65 -3.04
CA ALA A 10 20.14 7.53 -3.91
C ALA A 10 18.81 7.96 -3.25
N VAL A 11 18.69 7.85 -1.92
CA VAL A 11 17.54 8.39 -1.18
C VAL A 11 17.47 9.93 -1.26
N ARG A 12 18.61 10.62 -1.42
CA ARG A 12 18.61 12.08 -1.60
C ARG A 12 18.05 12.50 -2.95
N ASP A 13 18.18 11.63 -3.95
CA ASP A 13 17.71 11.89 -5.32
C ASP A 13 16.24 11.52 -5.53
N GLY A 14 15.55 11.08 -4.47
CA GLY A 14 14.11 10.78 -4.50
C GLY A 14 13.77 9.44 -5.13
N GLU A 15 14.76 8.55 -5.30
CA GLU A 15 14.51 7.16 -5.68
C GLU A 15 14.17 6.35 -4.43
N PHE A 16 13.09 5.56 -4.52
CA PHE A 16 12.56 4.84 -3.37
C PHE A 16 12.80 3.34 -3.43
N ALA A 17 13.30 2.79 -4.54
CA ALA A 17 13.48 1.35 -4.68
C ALA A 17 14.85 1.03 -5.29
N PHE A 18 15.58 0.11 -4.67
CA PHE A 18 16.95 -0.23 -5.06
C PHE A 18 17.16 -1.73 -5.10
N ARG A 19 18.11 -2.17 -5.92
CA ARG A 19 18.59 -3.55 -5.91
C ARG A 19 19.84 -3.64 -5.04
N LEU A 20 19.85 -4.54 -4.06
CA LEU A 20 21.05 -4.80 -3.26
C LEU A 20 22.13 -5.45 -4.13
N THR A 21 23.36 -4.95 -4.12
CA THR A 21 24.48 -5.60 -4.84
C THR A 21 25.11 -6.72 -4.03
N ASN A 22 25.03 -6.63 -2.70
CA ASN A 22 25.62 -7.57 -1.76
C ASN A 22 24.59 -8.11 -0.77
N ASP A 23 24.91 -9.27 -0.20
CA ASP A 23 24.19 -9.84 0.93
C ASP A 23 24.19 -8.86 2.12
N THR A 24 23.01 -8.52 2.62
CA THR A 24 22.82 -7.48 3.65
C THR A 24 21.95 -7.99 4.79
N LEU A 25 22.31 -7.68 6.03
CA LEU A 25 21.51 -8.03 7.21
C LEU A 25 20.42 -6.99 7.45
N LEU A 26 19.21 -7.45 7.72
CA LEU A 26 18.07 -6.62 8.10
C LEU A 26 17.91 -6.63 9.63
N TYR A 27 17.96 -5.46 10.24
CA TYR A 27 17.90 -5.26 11.68
C TYR A 27 16.52 -4.79 12.15
N GLU A 28 16.15 -5.12 13.39
CA GLU A 28 14.88 -4.71 14.01
C GLU A 28 14.84 -3.23 14.43
N THR A 29 15.96 -2.69 14.93
CA THR A 29 16.14 -1.27 15.27
C THR A 29 17.35 -0.69 14.52
N PRO A 30 17.48 0.66 14.41
CA PRO A 30 18.60 1.30 13.71
C PRO A 30 19.90 1.25 14.54
N ASP A 31 20.34 0.04 14.87
CA ASP A 31 21.53 -0.24 15.68
C ASP A 31 22.21 -1.51 15.13
N ALA A 32 23.54 -1.48 14.96
CA ALA A 32 24.30 -2.64 14.47
C ALA A 32 24.33 -3.81 15.46
N SER A 33 24.06 -3.54 16.74
CA SER A 33 23.91 -4.54 17.79
C SER A 33 22.46 -5.06 17.92
N SER A 34 21.53 -4.50 17.16
CA SER A 34 20.14 -4.96 17.12
C SER A 34 20.06 -6.41 16.70
N ARG A 35 18.98 -7.06 17.13
CA ARG A 35 18.58 -8.36 16.60
C ARG A 35 18.45 -8.29 15.07
N VAL A 36 19.07 -9.26 14.40
CA VAL A 36 18.91 -9.49 12.97
C VAL A 36 17.60 -10.23 12.73
N ILE A 37 16.71 -9.65 11.93
CA ILE A 37 15.45 -10.26 11.51
C ILE A 37 15.74 -11.32 10.46
N THR A 38 16.44 -10.96 9.40
CA THR A 38 16.74 -11.83 8.26
C THR A 38 17.98 -11.35 7.51
N LYS A 39 18.53 -12.20 6.65
CA LYS A 39 19.59 -11.86 5.70
C LYS A 39 18.98 -11.71 4.31
N LEU A 40 19.11 -10.52 3.74
CA LEU A 40 18.72 -10.22 2.37
C LEU A 40 19.86 -10.64 1.44
N VAL A 41 19.52 -11.39 0.39
CA VAL A 41 20.49 -11.84 -0.61
C VAL A 41 20.76 -10.74 -1.63
N ALA A 42 21.98 -10.72 -2.17
CA ALA A 42 22.31 -9.91 -3.33
C ALA A 42 21.27 -10.09 -4.45
N GLY A 43 20.86 -8.99 -5.09
CA GLY A 43 19.81 -8.94 -6.09
C GLY A 43 18.40 -8.69 -5.55
N SER A 44 18.20 -8.70 -4.23
CA SER A 44 16.91 -8.37 -3.63
C SER A 44 16.55 -6.90 -3.89
N ILE A 45 15.29 -6.65 -4.25
CA ILE A 45 14.76 -5.30 -4.40
C ILE A 45 14.23 -4.83 -3.05
N VAL A 46 14.62 -3.66 -2.58
CA VAL A 46 14.15 -3.07 -1.33
C VAL A 46 13.63 -1.67 -1.58
N THR A 47 12.54 -1.31 -0.91
CA THR A 47 11.99 0.04 -0.98
C THR A 47 12.41 0.82 0.27
N VAL A 48 13.11 1.94 0.14
CA VAL A 48 13.48 2.81 1.25
C VAL A 48 12.30 3.72 1.59
N HIS A 49 11.89 3.69 2.85
CA HIS A 49 10.79 4.50 3.38
C HIS A 49 11.30 5.73 4.12
N ASP A 50 12.36 5.59 4.93
CA ASP A 50 12.89 6.67 5.77
C ASP A 50 14.37 6.47 6.11
N ARG A 51 15.03 7.50 6.62
CA ARG A 51 16.42 7.46 7.09
C ARG A 51 16.50 7.76 8.59
N ALA A 52 17.09 6.83 9.34
CA ALA A 52 17.34 6.95 10.77
C ALA A 52 18.85 6.95 11.04
N GLY A 53 19.49 8.11 10.90
CA GLY A 53 20.94 8.26 11.08
C GLY A 53 21.75 7.50 10.03
N ASP A 54 22.48 6.48 10.48
CA ASP A 54 23.32 5.60 9.64
C ASP A 54 22.56 4.36 9.13
N PHE A 55 21.25 4.32 9.34
CA PHE A 55 20.39 3.23 8.88
C PHE A 55 19.27 3.77 7.98
N LEU A 56 18.85 2.92 7.05
CA LEU A 56 17.71 3.14 6.18
C LEU A 56 16.59 2.20 6.60
N HIS A 57 15.41 2.75 6.82
CA HIS A 57 14.20 1.98 7.05
C HIS A 57 13.68 1.49 5.70
N VAL A 58 13.69 0.17 5.51
CA VAL A 58 13.36 -0.47 4.24
C VAL A 58 12.19 -1.44 4.36
N ILE A 59 11.47 -1.58 3.25
CA ILE A 59 10.41 -2.57 3.03
C ILE A 59 10.96 -3.60 2.04
N THR A 60 10.97 -4.86 2.47
CA THR A 60 11.43 -5.99 1.65
C THR A 60 10.32 -6.50 0.73
N PRO A 61 10.61 -7.35 -0.28
CA PRO A 61 9.59 -7.93 -1.18
C PRO A 61 8.54 -8.79 -0.47
N ASN A 62 8.84 -9.23 0.75
CA ASN A 62 7.96 -10.04 1.58
C ASN A 62 7.16 -9.17 2.59
N ASP A 63 7.00 -7.87 2.31
CA ASP A 63 6.34 -6.89 3.18
C ASP A 63 6.88 -6.86 4.63
N SER A 64 8.16 -7.22 4.81
CA SER A 64 8.82 -7.12 6.11
C SER A 64 9.57 -5.80 6.20
N PHE A 65 9.40 -5.11 7.33
CA PHE A 65 10.05 -3.85 7.65
C PHE A 65 11.33 -4.11 8.46
N GLY A 66 12.35 -3.29 8.24
CA GLY A 66 13.53 -3.29 9.08
C GLY A 66 14.55 -2.25 8.64
N PHE A 67 15.72 -2.31 9.27
CA PHE A 67 16.79 -1.35 9.04
C PHE A 67 17.96 -2.02 8.33
N ILE A 68 18.51 -1.38 7.31
CA ILE A 68 19.79 -1.75 6.70
C ILE A 68 20.79 -0.61 6.89
N PRO A 69 22.10 -0.87 6.98
CA PRO A 69 23.10 0.18 7.03
C PRO A 69 23.02 1.08 5.79
N ALA A 70 23.13 2.39 5.97
CA ALA A 70 23.09 3.36 4.88
C ALA A 70 24.33 3.25 3.95
N SER A 71 25.40 2.62 4.44
CA SER A 71 26.59 2.26 3.68
C SER A 71 26.42 1.00 2.81
N THR A 72 25.23 0.40 2.78
CA THR A 72 24.97 -0.78 1.96
C THR A 72 25.08 -0.40 0.48
N PRO A 73 25.89 -1.12 -0.31
CA PRO A 73 26.02 -0.85 -1.74
C PRO A 73 24.74 -1.27 -2.46
N ILE A 74 24.25 -0.39 -3.32
CA ILE A 74 23.04 -0.58 -4.11
C ILE A 74 23.34 -0.41 -5.59
N GLY A 75 22.56 -1.10 -6.40
CA GLY A 75 22.52 -0.90 -7.83
C GLY A 75 21.18 -0.33 -8.21
N ASP A 76 21.20 0.53 -9.23
CA ASP A 76 19.99 1.04 -9.84
C ASP A 76 19.15 -0.15 -10.32
N ILE A 77 17.84 -0.07 -10.08
CA ILE A 77 16.94 -0.94 -10.80
C ILE A 77 17.02 -0.41 -12.22
N GLU A 78 17.74 -1.10 -13.12
CA GLU A 78 17.58 -0.90 -14.54
C GLU A 78 16.07 -0.93 -14.78
N ALA A 79 15.48 0.25 -14.93
CA ALA A 79 14.07 0.40 -15.23
C ALA A 79 13.95 -0.49 -16.46
N MET A 80 13.25 -1.62 -16.34
CA MET A 80 13.04 -2.51 -17.46
C MET A 80 12.59 -1.60 -18.57
N SER A 81 13.51 -1.33 -19.50
CA SER A 81 13.28 -0.40 -20.56
C SER A 81 12.22 -1.12 -21.34
N LEU A 82 10.96 -0.78 -21.05
CA LEU A 82 9.83 -1.04 -21.88
C LEU A 82 10.27 -0.41 -23.18
N ALA A 83 10.92 -1.21 -24.04
CA ALA A 83 11.24 -0.79 -25.37
C ALA A 83 9.91 -0.21 -25.88
N PRO A 84 9.90 1.06 -26.34
CA PRO A 84 8.68 1.60 -26.91
C PRO A 84 8.18 0.53 -27.89
N PRO A 85 6.90 0.10 -27.77
CA PRO A 85 6.37 -0.92 -28.66
C PRO A 85 6.79 -0.52 -30.08
N PRO A 86 7.39 -1.44 -30.87
CA PRO A 86 7.98 -1.10 -32.14
C PRO A 86 6.96 -0.24 -32.88
N GLU A 87 7.37 0.99 -33.18
CA GLU A 87 6.54 1.94 -33.92
C GLU A 87 6.01 1.17 -35.14
N PRO A 88 4.69 1.14 -35.39
CA PRO A 88 4.16 0.34 -36.48
C PRO A 88 4.82 0.84 -37.75
N THR A 89 5.82 0.09 -38.23
CA THR A 89 6.42 0.32 -39.52
C THR A 89 5.27 0.20 -40.51
N VAL A 90 4.81 1.34 -41.02
CA VAL A 90 3.88 1.38 -42.14
C VAL A 90 4.70 0.90 -43.34
N GLU A 91 4.83 -0.42 -43.43
CA GLU A 91 5.34 -1.09 -44.61
C GLU A 91 4.31 -0.88 -45.71
N ASP A 92 4.70 -0.07 -46.68
CA ASP A 92 3.92 0.26 -47.87
C ASP A 92 3.61 -1.03 -48.62
N ASN A 93 2.39 -1.55 -48.41
CA ASN A 93 1.90 -2.80 -48.96
C ASN A 93 1.71 -2.66 -50.48
N ALA A 94 2.76 -2.92 -51.25
CA ALA A 94 2.61 -3.36 -52.62
C ALA A 94 1.87 -4.73 -52.62
N PRO A 95 0.88 -4.94 -53.50
CA PRO A 95 0.09 -6.17 -53.52
C PRO A 95 0.95 -7.36 -53.97
N SER A 96 1.55 -8.04 -52.99
CA SER A 96 2.22 -9.32 -53.17
C SER A 96 1.18 -10.42 -53.02
N THR A 97 0.83 -11.07 -54.14
CA THR A 97 -0.11 -12.21 -54.25
C THR A 97 0.33 -13.48 -53.49
N SER A 98 1.37 -13.39 -52.65
CA SER A 98 1.89 -14.47 -51.79
C SER A 98 1.34 -14.45 -50.35
N ALA A 99 0.49 -13.49 -49.98
CA ALA A 99 -0.01 -13.32 -48.60
C ALA A 99 -1.14 -14.30 -48.20
N ALA A 100 -1.91 -14.82 -49.16
CA ALA A 100 -3.09 -15.65 -48.88
C ALA A 100 -2.74 -17.00 -48.22
N ALA A 101 -1.61 -17.62 -48.61
CA ALA A 101 -1.17 -18.90 -48.04
C ALA A 101 -0.48 -18.76 -46.67
N ALA A 102 0.20 -17.64 -46.42
CA ALA A 102 0.80 -17.34 -45.12
C ALA A 102 -0.26 -16.99 -44.07
N PHE A 103 -1.32 -16.28 -44.48
CA PHE A 103 -2.41 -15.91 -43.59
C PHE A 103 -3.24 -17.11 -43.12
N SER A 104 -3.47 -18.11 -43.99
CA SER A 104 -4.15 -19.36 -43.60
C SER A 104 -3.32 -20.16 -42.61
N ALA A 105 -2.01 -20.29 -42.83
CA ALA A 105 -1.12 -21.00 -41.89
C ALA A 105 -1.05 -20.32 -40.51
N GLN A 106 -1.09 -18.99 -40.48
CA GLN A 106 -1.09 -18.22 -39.24
C GLN A 106 -2.44 -18.27 -38.50
N GLN A 107 -3.57 -18.33 -39.23
CA GLN A 107 -4.88 -18.57 -38.65
C GLN A 107 -5.00 -19.97 -38.05
N ASP A 108 -4.46 -20.99 -38.71
CA ASP A 108 -4.45 -22.37 -38.20
C ASP A 108 -3.59 -22.51 -36.93
N ALA A 109 -2.42 -21.86 -36.89
CA ALA A 109 -1.57 -21.83 -35.71
C ALA A 109 -2.21 -21.09 -34.52
N ALA A 110 -2.91 -19.97 -34.78
CA ALA A 110 -3.66 -19.24 -33.76
C ALA A 110 -4.88 -20.03 -33.25
N ALA A 111 -5.53 -20.81 -34.11
CA ALA A 111 -6.62 -21.69 -33.73
C ALA A 111 -6.13 -22.86 -32.84
N MET A 112 -4.95 -23.42 -33.13
CA MET A 112 -4.32 -24.44 -32.29
C MET A 112 -3.94 -23.91 -30.89
N ARG A 113 -3.33 -22.72 -30.80
CA ARG A 113 -3.00 -22.11 -29.49
C ARG A 113 -4.25 -21.83 -28.65
N ARG A 114 -5.35 -21.38 -29.27
CA ARG A 114 -6.64 -21.21 -28.59
C ARG A 114 -7.32 -22.52 -28.20
N ALA A 115 -6.97 -23.64 -28.83
CA ALA A 115 -7.46 -24.95 -28.42
C ALA A 115 -6.68 -25.45 -27.20
N GLU A 116 -5.37 -25.19 -27.16
CA GLU A 116 -4.47 -25.56 -26.05
C GLU A 116 -4.79 -24.77 -24.76
N ASP A 117 -5.05 -23.46 -24.87
CA ASP A 117 -5.50 -22.64 -23.73
C ASP A 117 -6.90 -23.01 -23.22
N ARG A 118 -7.73 -23.68 -24.04
CA ARG A 118 -9.09 -24.06 -23.67
C ARG A 118 -9.12 -25.17 -22.61
N ASP A 119 -8.05 -25.95 -22.51
CA ASP A 119 -7.84 -27.00 -21.52
C ASP A 119 -7.00 -26.56 -20.32
N TRP A 120 -6.66 -25.26 -20.21
CA TRP A 120 -6.02 -24.72 -19.02
C TRP A 120 -6.95 -24.85 -17.82
N LYS A 121 -6.67 -25.86 -16.98
CA LYS A 121 -7.22 -25.98 -15.63
C LYS A 121 -6.17 -25.39 -14.69
N PRO A 122 -6.32 -24.15 -14.21
CA PRO A 122 -5.40 -23.65 -13.21
C PRO A 122 -5.47 -24.62 -12.03
N GLU A 123 -4.33 -25.22 -11.69
CA GLU A 123 -4.24 -25.98 -10.46
C GLU A 123 -4.68 -25.04 -9.33
N PRO A 124 -5.58 -25.48 -8.42
CA PRO A 124 -6.02 -24.64 -7.34
C PRO A 124 -4.79 -24.17 -6.59
N ILE A 125 -4.53 -22.85 -6.61
CA ILE A 125 -3.42 -22.25 -5.90
C ILE A 125 -3.61 -22.66 -4.44
N ASN A 126 -2.79 -23.61 -4.01
CA ASN A 126 -2.85 -24.19 -2.68
C ASN A 126 -2.13 -23.24 -1.73
N VAL A 127 -2.75 -22.08 -1.50
CA VAL A 127 -2.38 -21.16 -0.42
C VAL A 127 -2.67 -21.93 0.86
N GLY A 128 -1.65 -22.60 1.39
CA GLY A 128 -1.79 -23.46 2.55
C GLY A 128 -2.51 -22.74 3.68
N ASP A 129 -3.35 -23.46 4.42
CA ASP A 129 -4.26 -22.90 5.42
C ASP A 129 -3.57 -21.98 6.44
N ALA A 130 -2.28 -22.23 6.74
CA ALA A 130 -1.44 -21.39 7.59
C ALA A 130 -1.22 -19.96 7.05
N GLN A 131 -1.16 -19.78 5.73
CA GLN A 131 -0.93 -18.47 5.10
C GLN A 131 -2.23 -17.67 4.98
N ARG A 132 -3.37 -18.34 4.79
CA ARG A 132 -4.70 -17.69 4.82
C ARG A 132 -5.05 -17.17 6.21
N LEU A 133 -4.64 -17.88 7.28
CA LEU A 133 -4.88 -17.46 8.67
C LEU A 133 -4.14 -16.15 9.03
N LEU A 134 -2.94 -15.95 8.48
CA LEU A 134 -2.12 -14.75 8.75
C LEU A 134 -2.70 -13.45 8.18
N ILE A 135 -3.45 -13.50 7.09
CA ILE A 135 -4.02 -12.28 6.47
C ILE A 135 -5.19 -11.76 7.29
N TYR A 136 -6.13 -12.64 7.66
CA TYR A 136 -7.29 -12.22 8.47
C TYR A 136 -6.88 -11.74 9.86
N ASP A 137 -5.89 -12.38 10.49
CA ASP A 137 -5.35 -11.94 11.78
C ASP A 137 -4.70 -10.55 11.70
N ARG A 138 -4.04 -10.23 10.58
CA ARG A 138 -3.47 -8.88 10.35
C ARG A 138 -4.57 -7.84 10.16
N ILE A 139 -5.64 -8.17 9.42
CA ILE A 139 -6.79 -7.29 9.23
C ILE A 139 -7.49 -7.01 10.57
N ASP A 140 -7.70 -8.04 11.39
CA ASP A 140 -8.34 -7.89 12.69
C ASP A 140 -7.48 -7.12 13.71
N LYS A 141 -6.14 -7.29 13.68
CA LYS A 141 -5.22 -6.48 14.49
C LYS A 141 -5.29 -5.00 14.11
N ASN A 142 -5.33 -4.68 12.82
CA ASN A 142 -5.46 -3.29 12.36
C ASN A 142 -6.80 -2.68 12.75
N LYS A 143 -7.89 -3.45 12.70
CA LYS A 143 -9.22 -2.99 13.12
C LYS A 143 -9.27 -2.56 14.58
N ARG A 144 -8.60 -3.29 15.48
CA ARG A 144 -8.50 -2.91 16.90
C ARG A 144 -7.69 -1.63 17.10
N GLY A 145 -6.60 -1.48 16.36
CA GLY A 145 -5.77 -0.26 16.38
C GLY A 145 -6.57 0.98 15.98
N THR A 146 -7.28 0.91 14.84
CA THR A 146 -8.14 2.01 14.37
C THR A 146 -9.25 2.35 15.37
N LEU A 147 -9.87 1.33 15.98
CA LEU A 147 -10.92 1.55 16.98
C LEU A 147 -10.37 2.22 18.24
N MET A 148 -9.19 1.82 18.71
CA MET A 148 -8.51 2.47 19.85
C MET A 148 -8.18 3.94 19.55
N ILE A 149 -7.61 4.23 18.37
CA ILE A 149 -7.26 5.60 17.95
C ILE A 149 -8.52 6.47 17.85
N MET A 150 -9.59 5.96 17.22
CA MET A 150 -10.86 6.66 17.10
C MET A 150 -11.49 6.95 18.47
N GLY A 151 -11.51 5.95 19.35
CA GLY A 151 -12.00 6.12 20.73
C GLY A 151 -11.19 7.15 21.51
N GLY A 152 -9.86 7.09 21.41
CA GLY A 152 -8.95 8.05 22.03
C GLY A 152 -9.17 9.48 21.53
N PHE A 153 -9.36 9.66 20.22
CA PHE A 153 -9.65 10.98 19.63
C PHE A 153 -10.98 11.57 20.12
N VAL A 154 -12.03 10.76 20.22
CA VAL A 154 -13.34 11.21 20.75
C VAL A 154 -13.22 11.63 22.22
N ILE A 155 -12.52 10.85 23.04
CA ILE A 155 -12.27 11.19 24.46
C ILE A 155 -11.47 12.50 24.55
N PHE A 156 -10.41 12.64 23.74
CA PHE A 156 -9.60 13.84 23.69
C PHE A 156 -10.43 15.08 23.34
N LEU A 157 -11.26 15.02 22.29
CA LEU A 157 -12.13 16.13 21.91
C LEU A 157 -13.14 16.48 23.01
N ALA A 158 -13.77 15.48 23.64
CA ALA A 158 -14.70 15.71 24.74
C ALA A 158 -14.04 16.47 25.90
N LEU A 159 -12.83 16.05 26.31
CA LEU A 159 -12.05 16.73 27.35
C LEU A 159 -11.59 18.12 26.93
N PHE A 160 -11.16 18.29 25.68
CA PHE A 160 -10.74 19.57 25.14
C PHE A 160 -11.88 20.60 25.16
N PHE A 161 -13.07 20.23 24.69
CA PHE A 161 -14.24 21.11 24.72
C PHE A 161 -14.77 21.33 26.13
N ALA A 162 -14.69 20.34 27.03
CA ALA A 162 -15.00 20.53 28.44
C ALA A 162 -14.05 21.56 29.08
N ALA A 163 -12.75 21.53 28.76
CA ALA A 163 -11.77 22.50 29.24
C ALA A 163 -12.07 23.92 28.73
N ILE A 164 -12.42 24.07 27.44
CA ILE A 164 -12.87 25.37 26.89
C ILE A 164 -14.12 25.85 27.62
N GLY A 165 -15.11 24.96 27.83
CA GLY A 165 -16.33 25.28 28.57
C GLY A 165 -16.04 25.73 30.00
N ALA A 166 -15.08 25.10 30.67
CA ALA A 166 -14.63 25.51 32.01
C ALA A 166 -13.98 26.90 32.00
N VAL A 167 -13.08 27.19 31.04
CA VAL A 167 -12.43 28.51 30.92
C VAL A 167 -13.47 29.62 30.70
N ILE A 168 -14.46 29.39 29.84
CA ILE A 168 -15.57 30.32 29.61
C ILE A 168 -16.43 30.44 30.88
N GLY A 169 -16.75 29.33 31.53
CA GLY A 169 -17.55 29.27 32.75
C GLY A 169 -16.93 30.05 33.92
N PHE A 170 -15.62 29.92 34.14
CA PHE A 170 -14.91 30.63 35.21
C PHE A 170 -14.87 32.16 35.03
N SER A 171 -15.10 32.65 33.81
CA SER A 171 -15.22 34.09 33.57
C SER A 171 -16.58 34.68 34.02
N SER A 172 -17.54 33.81 34.34
CA SER A 172 -18.86 34.22 34.79
C SER A 172 -18.93 34.32 36.32
N ALA A 173 -19.76 35.24 36.84
CA ALA A 173 -20.05 35.34 38.27
C ALA A 173 -20.97 34.21 38.79
N ALA A 174 -21.21 33.16 38.00
CA ALA A 174 -22.10 32.07 38.36
C ALA A 174 -21.50 31.19 39.48
N PRO A 175 -22.33 30.51 40.29
CA PRO A 175 -21.86 29.53 41.27
C PRO A 175 -21.09 28.38 40.62
N PHE A 176 -20.09 27.83 41.33
CA PHE A 176 -19.25 26.74 40.82
C PHE A 176 -20.04 25.52 40.31
N SER A 177 -21.15 25.16 40.98
CA SER A 177 -22.00 24.05 40.55
C SER A 177 -22.58 24.26 39.14
N GLU A 178 -22.99 25.50 38.83
CA GLU A 178 -23.54 25.84 37.52
C GLU A 178 -22.43 25.86 36.45
N GLN A 179 -21.25 26.40 36.79
CA GLN A 179 -20.08 26.38 35.91
C GLN A 179 -19.67 24.94 35.56
N LEU A 180 -19.64 24.03 36.54
CA LEU A 180 -19.32 22.62 36.34
C LEU A 180 -20.37 21.94 35.44
N THR A 181 -21.66 22.19 35.67
CA THR A 181 -22.74 21.65 34.84
C THR A 181 -22.62 22.12 33.39
N ILE A 182 -22.34 23.41 33.17
CA ILE A 182 -22.14 23.96 31.81
C ILE A 182 -20.94 23.30 31.14
N ALA A 183 -19.80 23.23 31.80
CA ALA A 183 -18.59 22.63 31.24
C ALA A 183 -18.80 21.15 30.85
N LEU A 184 -19.43 20.37 31.72
CA LEU A 184 -19.76 18.97 31.45
C LEU A 184 -20.78 18.82 30.32
N ALA A 185 -21.81 19.65 30.27
CA ALA A 185 -22.83 19.61 29.22
C ALA A 185 -22.22 19.96 27.85
N THR A 186 -21.42 21.03 27.78
CA THR A 186 -20.72 21.42 26.55
C THR A 186 -19.75 20.33 26.09
N GLY A 187 -18.97 19.76 27.00
CA GLY A 187 -18.06 18.64 26.70
C GLY A 187 -18.80 17.41 26.18
N ALA A 188 -19.93 17.04 26.78
CA ALA A 188 -20.74 15.90 26.37
C ALA A 188 -21.37 16.10 24.98
N ILE A 189 -21.91 17.29 24.70
CA ILE A 189 -22.48 17.62 23.37
C ILE A 189 -21.39 17.55 22.30
N ALA A 190 -20.24 18.19 22.55
CA ALA A 190 -19.14 18.18 21.61
C ALA A 190 -18.58 16.77 21.37
N GLY A 191 -18.44 15.96 22.44
CA GLY A 191 -18.06 14.57 22.35
C GLY A 191 -19.04 13.73 21.53
N ALA A 192 -20.35 13.93 21.70
CA ALA A 192 -21.37 13.24 20.92
C ALA A 192 -21.31 13.60 19.43
N ILE A 193 -21.16 14.89 19.10
CA ILE A 193 -20.99 15.36 17.71
C ILE A 193 -19.73 14.75 17.09
N ALA A 194 -18.60 14.80 17.81
CA ALA A 194 -17.34 14.21 17.36
C ALA A 194 -17.46 12.70 17.11
N LEU A 195 -18.16 11.97 17.97
CA LEU A 195 -18.41 10.54 17.80
C LEU A 195 -19.23 10.26 16.54
N VAL A 196 -20.28 11.03 16.27
CA VAL A 196 -21.09 10.88 15.06
C VAL A 196 -20.24 11.13 13.82
N ILE A 197 -19.44 12.21 13.81
CA ILE A 197 -18.52 12.51 12.69
C ILE A 197 -17.52 11.37 12.49
N ALA A 198 -16.91 10.88 13.57
CA ALA A 198 -15.94 9.79 13.51
C ALA A 198 -16.56 8.51 12.93
N VAL A 199 -17.77 8.15 13.36
CA VAL A 199 -18.50 6.98 12.82
C VAL A 199 -18.83 7.17 11.34
N VAL A 200 -19.30 8.35 10.93
CA VAL A 200 -19.59 8.65 9.52
C VAL A 200 -18.32 8.53 8.68
N MET A 201 -17.22 9.16 9.10
CA MET A 201 -15.93 9.09 8.39
C MET A 201 -15.40 7.65 8.32
N TYR A 202 -15.51 6.90 9.40
CA TYR A 202 -15.09 5.50 9.44
C TYR A 202 -15.89 4.63 8.46
N ARG A 203 -17.18 4.90 8.26
CA ARG A 203 -18.01 4.15 7.31
C ARG A 203 -17.86 4.64 5.86
N SER A 204 -17.58 5.92 5.65
CA SER A 204 -17.42 6.49 4.31
C SER A 204 -16.01 6.31 3.74
N SER A 205 -15.00 5.96 4.55
CA SER A 205 -13.62 5.82 4.06
C SER A 205 -13.51 4.83 2.91
N THR A 206 -14.19 3.67 3.00
CA THR A 206 -14.17 2.64 1.95
C THR A 206 -14.81 3.14 0.66
N SER A 207 -15.93 3.86 0.73
CA SER A 207 -16.59 4.38 -0.47
C SER A 207 -15.79 5.50 -1.13
N ILE A 208 -15.06 6.30 -0.35
CA ILE A 208 -14.17 7.34 -0.90
C ILE A 208 -13.01 6.68 -1.66
N VAL A 209 -12.37 5.67 -1.07
CA VAL A 209 -11.26 4.97 -1.72
C VAL A 209 -11.73 4.27 -3.01
N LEU A 210 -12.86 3.56 -2.95
CA LEU A 210 -13.44 2.91 -4.13
C LEU A 210 -13.88 3.93 -5.21
N GLY A 211 -14.39 5.08 -4.79
CA GLY A 211 -14.76 6.17 -5.70
C GLY A 211 -13.55 6.76 -6.44
N ILE A 212 -12.41 6.95 -5.75
CA ILE A 212 -11.18 7.45 -6.36
C ILE A 212 -10.60 6.44 -7.34
N SER A 213 -10.69 5.14 -7.05
CA SER A 213 -10.23 4.10 -7.99
C SER A 213 -11.17 3.88 -9.17
N GLY A 214 -12.30 4.59 -9.25
CA GLY A 214 -13.33 4.33 -10.26
C GLY A 214 -13.95 2.93 -10.14
N ALA A 215 -13.83 2.30 -8.97
CA ALA A 215 -14.35 0.97 -8.75
C ALA A 215 -15.87 1.06 -8.65
N HIS A 216 -16.56 0.41 -9.58
CA HIS A 216 -17.99 0.17 -9.51
C HIS A 216 -18.26 -1.32 -9.44
N GLU A 217 -19.45 -1.68 -8.96
CA GLU A 217 -19.90 -3.07 -8.98
C GLU A 217 -20.04 -3.51 -10.44
N VAL A 218 -19.32 -4.58 -10.82
CA VAL A 218 -19.35 -5.11 -12.18
C VAL A 218 -20.73 -5.70 -12.41
N THR A 219 -21.48 -5.15 -13.35
CA THR A 219 -22.82 -5.63 -13.65
C THR A 219 -22.78 -6.87 -14.55
N LYS A 220 -23.86 -7.66 -14.52
CA LYS A 220 -24.03 -8.82 -15.43
C LYS A 220 -23.94 -8.44 -16.91
N GLN A 221 -24.29 -7.20 -17.26
CA GLN A 221 -24.19 -6.72 -18.64
C GLN A 221 -22.75 -6.42 -19.04
N GLU A 222 -21.92 -5.92 -18.11
CA GLU A 222 -20.53 -5.56 -18.36
C GLU A 222 -19.63 -6.80 -18.45
N GLU A 223 -19.77 -7.75 -17.52
CA GLU A 223 -19.00 -9.00 -17.55
C GLU A 223 -19.88 -10.24 -17.35
N PRO A 224 -20.60 -10.70 -18.39
CA PRO A 224 -21.45 -11.89 -18.31
C PRO A 224 -20.68 -13.18 -18.06
N VAL A 225 -19.36 -13.18 -18.24
CA VAL A 225 -18.49 -14.35 -18.03
C VAL A 225 -18.34 -14.71 -16.56
N LEU A 226 -18.42 -13.72 -15.65
CA LEU A 226 -18.31 -13.93 -14.20
C LEU A 226 -19.57 -14.54 -13.56
N TYR A 227 -20.69 -14.60 -14.28
CA TYR A 227 -22.01 -15.02 -13.77
C TYR A 227 -22.53 -16.32 -14.40
N ARG A 228 -21.64 -17.17 -14.90
CA ARG A 228 -22.00 -18.47 -15.51
C ARG A 228 -22.23 -19.56 -14.48
#